data_AF-L0AME3-F1
#
_entry.id   AF-L0AME3-F1
#
_cell.length_a   1.000
_cell.length_b   1.000
_cell.length_c   1.000
_cell.angle_alpha   90.00
_cell.angle_beta   90.00
_cell.angle_gamma   90.00
#
_symmetry.space_group_name_H-M   'P 1'
#
loop_
_entity.id
_entity.type
_entity.pdbx_description
1 polymer ?
#
loop_
_entity_poly.entity_id
_entity_poly.type
_entity_poly.pdbx_seq_one_letter_code
_entity_poly.pdbx_strand_id
1 'polypeptide(L)'
;MSEETDLSTVLAVLDDEYAREILTYTSVEPMSASTLSERCDASLPTIYRRLDRLEECRLVTEETELATDGNHYSVYSANLERLELTLEDGTFDLELSYREEDVADKFTRMWEGMR
;
A
#
# COMPACT_ATOMS: atom_id res chain seq x y z
N MET A 1 0.46 10.16 20.12
CA MET A 1 1.66 9.32 20.04
C MET A 1 1.47 8.48 18.79
N SER A 2 1.94 8.97 17.64
CA SER A 2 1.90 8.19 16.42
C SER A 2 2.88 7.04 16.63
N GLU A 3 2.42 5.80 16.53
CA GLU A 3 3.32 4.63 16.51
C GLU A 3 4.20 4.77 15.27
N GLU A 4 5.41 5.24 15.47
CA GLU A 4 6.46 5.25 14.46
C GLU A 4 6.76 3.78 14.14
N THR A 5 6.60 3.39 12.88
CA THR A 5 6.83 1.99 12.48
C THR A 5 8.32 1.71 12.60
N ASP A 6 8.70 0.81 13.52
CA ASP A 6 10.10 0.48 13.79
C ASP A 6 10.81 -0.10 12.55
N LEU A 7 12.08 0.24 12.39
CA LEU A 7 12.97 -0.20 11.31
C LEU A 7 12.87 -1.70 11.01
N SER A 8 12.93 -2.52 12.06
CA SER A 8 12.93 -3.98 11.91
C SER A 8 11.63 -4.49 11.30
N THR A 9 10.50 -3.88 11.63
CA THR A 9 9.18 -4.23 11.09
C THR A 9 9.11 -3.89 9.60
N VAL A 10 9.51 -2.67 9.22
CA VAL A 10 9.47 -2.23 7.82
C VAL A 10 10.40 -3.09 6.96
N LEU A 11 11.63 -3.33 7.42
CA LEU A 11 12.57 -4.19 6.71
C LEU A 11 12.06 -5.64 6.59
N ALA A 12 11.42 -6.19 7.63
CA ALA A 12 10.84 -7.53 7.58
C ALA A 12 9.65 -7.63 6.60
N VAL A 13 8.92 -6.54 6.38
CA VAL A 13 7.90 -6.48 5.32
C VAL A 13 8.56 -6.39 3.96
N LEU A 14 9.53 -5.50 3.80
CA LEU A 14 10.21 -5.27 2.53
C LEU A 14 11.20 -6.37 2.14
N ASP A 15 11.52 -7.32 3.01
CA ASP A 15 12.28 -8.54 2.67
C ASP A 15 11.43 -9.54 1.86
N ASP A 16 10.10 -9.51 2.00
CA ASP A 16 9.17 -10.36 1.25
C ASP A 16 9.02 -9.89 -0.21
N GLU A 17 9.27 -10.78 -1.16
CA GLU A 17 9.20 -10.46 -2.59
C GLU A 17 7.79 -10.05 -3.05
N TYR A 18 6.75 -10.72 -2.56
CA TYR A 18 5.37 -10.40 -2.91
C TYR A 18 4.97 -9.04 -2.34
N ALA A 19 5.47 -8.67 -1.16
CA ALA A 19 5.21 -7.34 -0.60
C ALA A 19 5.80 -6.24 -1.50
N ARG A 20 7.03 -6.44 -2.00
CA ARG A 20 7.67 -5.50 -2.95
C ARG A 20 6.95 -5.46 -4.31
N GLU A 21 6.51 -6.60 -4.82
CA GLU A 21 5.73 -6.65 -6.07
C GLU A 21 4.38 -5.95 -5.93
N ILE A 22 3.65 -6.21 -4.84
CA ILE A 22 2.39 -5.52 -4.53
C ILE A 22 2.62 -4.01 -4.51
N LEU A 23 3.60 -3.52 -3.75
CA LEU A 23 3.95 -2.10 -3.72
C LEU A 23 4.29 -1.55 -5.10
N THR A 24 5.05 -2.30 -5.90
CA THR A 24 5.44 -1.89 -7.26
C THR A 24 4.21 -1.72 -8.14
N TYR A 25 3.31 -2.70 -8.15
CA TYR A 25 2.09 -2.65 -8.95
C TYR A 25 1.14 -1.54 -8.50
N THR A 26 0.85 -1.45 -7.20
CA THR A 26 -0.08 -0.47 -6.64
C THR A 26 0.47 0.96 -6.63
N SER A 27 1.78 1.15 -6.89
CA SER A 27 2.39 2.47 -7.06
C SER A 27 2.10 3.13 -8.41
N VAL A 28 1.65 2.33 -9.38
CA VAL A 28 1.30 2.77 -10.75
C VAL A 28 -0.20 3.06 -10.84
N GLU A 29 -1.04 2.15 -10.35
CA GLU A 29 -2.50 2.27 -10.35
C GLU A 29 -3.11 1.46 -9.18
N PRO A 30 -4.29 1.83 -8.64
CA PRO A 30 -4.98 1.02 -7.64
C PRO A 30 -5.35 -0.37 -8.19
N MET A 31 -5.20 -1.43 -7.39
CA MET A 31 -5.50 -2.80 -7.82
C MET A 31 -6.25 -3.61 -6.77
N SER A 32 -7.16 -4.48 -7.20
CA SER A 32 -7.81 -5.45 -6.31
C SER A 32 -6.85 -6.57 -5.89
N ALA A 33 -7.15 -7.24 -4.77
CA ALA A 33 -6.43 -8.43 -4.35
C ALA A 33 -6.45 -9.56 -5.39
N SER A 34 -7.52 -9.69 -6.17
CA SER A 34 -7.60 -10.65 -7.28
C SER A 34 -6.64 -10.32 -8.42
N THR A 35 -6.54 -9.04 -8.79
CA THR A 35 -5.60 -8.58 -9.82
C THR A 35 -4.16 -8.80 -9.37
N LEU A 36 -3.85 -8.50 -8.10
CA LEU A 36 -2.53 -8.73 -7.52
C LEU A 36 -2.18 -10.22 -7.46
N SER A 37 -3.16 -11.08 -7.13
CA SER A 37 -3.00 -12.54 -7.15
C SER A 37 -2.57 -13.04 -8.53
N GLU A 38 -3.18 -12.53 -9.59
CA GLU A 38 -2.81 -12.86 -10.97
C GLU A 38 -1.43 -12.30 -11.36
N ARG A 39 -1.15 -11.02 -11.06
CA ARG A 39 0.10 -10.36 -11.46
C ARG A 39 1.33 -10.84 -10.70
N CYS A 40 1.17 -11.25 -9.44
CA CYS A 40 2.23 -11.81 -8.60
C CYS A 40 2.36 -13.34 -8.73
N ASP A 41 1.51 -14.02 -9.51
CA ASP A 41 1.44 -15.50 -9.56
C ASP A 41 1.35 -16.14 -8.15
N ALA A 42 0.51 -15.54 -7.29
CA ALA A 42 0.40 -15.89 -5.88
C ALA A 42 -1.05 -16.16 -5.51
N SER A 43 -1.29 -17.03 -4.52
CA SER A 43 -2.65 -17.30 -4.05
C SER A 43 -3.27 -16.10 -3.32
N LEU A 44 -4.59 -15.91 -3.41
CA LEU A 44 -5.31 -14.86 -2.68
C LEU A 44 -4.95 -14.80 -1.17
N PRO A 45 -4.88 -15.92 -0.40
CA PRO A 45 -4.45 -15.86 1.00
C PRO A 45 -3.00 -15.40 1.20
N THR A 46 -2.14 -15.60 0.19
CA THR A 46 -0.76 -15.07 0.19
C THR A 46 -0.79 -13.56 0.01
N ILE A 47 -1.61 -13.05 -0.92
CA ILE A 47 -1.80 -11.62 -1.18
C ILE A 47 -2.39 -10.90 0.04
N TYR A 48 -3.51 -11.37 0.58
CA TYR A 48 -4.15 -10.74 1.75
C TYR A 48 -3.19 -10.61 2.93
N ARG A 49 -2.45 -11.67 3.26
CA ARG A 49 -1.46 -11.63 4.34
C ARG A 49 -0.36 -10.58 4.13
N ARG A 50 -0.02 -10.22 2.87
CA ARG A 50 0.96 -9.15 2.59
C ARG A 50 0.31 -7.78 2.60
N LEU A 51 -0.90 -7.65 2.08
CA LEU A 51 -1.68 -6.42 2.15
C LEU A 51 -1.88 -6.00 3.61
N ASP A 52 -2.30 -6.94 4.47
CA ASP A 52 -2.46 -6.69 5.92
C ASP A 52 -1.17 -6.11 6.53
N ARG A 53 -0.01 -6.73 6.25
CA ARG A 53 1.29 -6.28 6.77
C ARG A 53 1.74 -4.93 6.19
N LEU A 54 1.44 -4.68 4.92
CA LEU A 54 1.75 -3.41 4.24
C LEU A 54 0.88 -2.28 4.80
N GLU A 55 -0.39 -2.53 5.07
CA GLU A 55 -1.33 -1.59 5.68
C GLU A 55 -0.98 -1.29 7.15
N GLU A 56 -0.60 -2.30 7.94
CA GLU A 56 -0.09 -2.12 9.30
C GLU A 56 1.12 -1.16 9.34
N CYS A 57 1.95 -1.18 8.29
CA CYS A 57 3.09 -0.28 8.12
C CYS A 57 2.73 1.00 7.34
N ARG A 58 1.46 1.22 7.00
CA ARG A 58 0.96 2.34 6.19
C ARG A 58 1.63 2.47 4.81
N LEU A 59 2.22 1.40 4.29
CA LEU A 59 2.91 1.38 3.00
C LEU A 59 1.91 1.25 1.82
N VAL A 60 0.71 0.74 2.10
CA VAL A 60 -0.43 0.65 1.19
C VAL A 60 -1.67 1.20 1.91
N THR A 61 -2.62 1.73 1.15
CA THR A 61 -3.96 2.09 1.62
C THR A 61 -5.01 1.25 0.91
N GLU A 62 -6.04 0.82 1.65
CA GLU A 62 -7.25 0.19 1.10
C GLU A 62 -8.30 1.24 0.80
N GLU A 63 -8.91 1.14 -0.38
CA GLU A 63 -10.06 1.93 -0.79
C GLU A 63 -11.18 1.03 -1.29
N THR A 64 -12.43 1.40 -1.03
CA THR A 64 -13.59 0.65 -1.52
C THR A 64 -14.10 1.28 -2.81
N GLU A 65 -14.09 0.53 -3.91
CA GLU A 65 -14.72 0.96 -5.15
C GLU A 65 -16.16 0.47 -5.28
N LEU A 66 -17.03 1.37 -5.77
CA LEU A 66 -18.42 1.09 -6.06
C LEU A 66 -18.54 0.57 -7.50
N ALA A 67 -18.74 -0.73 -7.69
CA ALA A 67 -19.09 -1.23 -9.02
C ALA A 67 -20.52 -0.82 -9.39
N THR A 68 -20.74 -0.56 -10.68
CA THR A 68 -22.04 -0.13 -11.25
C THR A 68 -23.14 -1.20 -11.11
N ASP A 69 -22.75 -2.45 -10.79
CA ASP A 69 -23.65 -3.58 -10.56
C ASP A 69 -23.99 -3.80 -9.07
N GLY A 70 -23.43 -2.99 -8.15
CA GLY A 70 -23.66 -3.06 -6.72
C GLY A 70 -22.69 -3.94 -5.93
N ASN A 71 -21.71 -4.59 -6.57
CA ASN A 71 -20.66 -5.30 -5.85
C ASN A 71 -19.53 -4.35 -5.46
N HIS A 72 -19.35 -4.11 -4.17
CA HIS A 72 -18.18 -3.37 -3.68
C HIS A 72 -16.97 -4.30 -3.65
N TYR A 73 -15.83 -3.81 -4.13
CA TYR A 73 -14.56 -4.53 -4.00
C TYR A 73 -13.46 -3.57 -3.54
N SER A 74 -12.57 -4.10 -2.71
CA SER A 74 -11.40 -3.35 -2.23
C SER A 74 -10.35 -3.25 -3.33
N VAL A 75 -9.81 -2.06 -3.50
CA VAL A 75 -8.59 -1.78 -4.27
C VAL A 75 -7.54 -1.21 -3.35
N TYR A 76 -6.28 -1.42 -3.71
CA TYR A 76 -5.13 -1.06 -2.90
C TYR A 76 -4.21 -0.15 -3.70
N SER A 77 -3.74 0.92 -3.06
CA SER A 77 -2.84 1.92 -3.63
C SER A 77 -1.56 1.99 -2.80
N ALA A 78 -0.40 2.11 -3.44
CA ALA A 78 0.84 2.33 -2.68
C ALA A 78 0.81 3.72 -2.05
N ASN A 79 1.07 3.77 -0.76
CA ASN A 79 1.19 5.01 0.01
C ASN A 79 2.66 5.38 0.24
N LEU A 80 3.58 4.43 0.16
CA LEU A 80 5.02 4.72 0.25
C LEU A 80 5.51 5.51 -0.98
N GLU A 81 6.19 6.64 -0.74
CA GLU A 81 6.93 7.38 -1.76
C GLU A 81 8.43 7.11 -1.66
N ARG A 82 8.99 7.16 -0.44
CA ARG A 82 10.43 7.05 -0.21
C ARG A 82 10.72 6.38 1.12
N LEU A 83 11.74 5.54 1.11
CA LEU A 83 12.37 4.97 2.29
C LEU A 83 13.84 5.39 2.30
N GLU A 84 14.30 5.96 3.40
CA GLU A 84 15.70 6.36 3.61
C GLU A 84 16.26 5.68 4.85
N LEU A 85 17.43 5.06 4.70
CA LEU A 85 18.18 4.42 5.77
C LEU A 85 19.52 5.09 5.92
N THR A 86 19.77 5.65 7.10
CA THR A 86 21.02 6.31 7.43
C THR A 86 21.76 5.51 8.50
N LEU A 87 23.07 5.31 8.32
CA LEU A 87 23.97 4.77 9.33
C LEU A 87 24.97 5.85 9.73
N GLU A 88 24.71 6.52 10.84
CA GLU A 88 25.54 7.60 11.36
C GLU A 88 25.78 7.38 12.85
N ASP A 89 27.01 7.65 13.30
CA ASP A 89 27.43 7.46 14.70
C ASP A 89 27.09 6.08 15.30
N GLY A 90 27.10 5.04 14.46
CA GLY A 90 26.81 3.67 14.85
C GLY A 90 25.34 3.34 15.07
N THR A 91 24.43 4.22 14.63
CA THR A 91 22.97 4.06 14.76
C THR A 91 22.31 4.02 13.39
N PHE A 92 21.29 3.18 13.23
CA PHE A 92 20.43 3.19 12.06
C PHE A 92 19.20 4.06 12.32
N ASP A 93 18.95 4.99 11.40
CA ASP A 93 17.73 5.79 11.37
C ASP A 93 16.92 5.44 10.12
N LEU A 94 15.60 5.34 10.28
CA LEU A 94 14.65 5.10 9.20
C LEU A 94 13.77 6.32 9.04
N GLU A 95 13.70 6.85 7.82
CA GLU A 95 12.71 7.84 7.44
C GLU A 95 11.81 7.30 6.33
N LEU A 96 10.51 7.45 6.51
CA LEU A 96 9.49 7.09 5.53
C LEU A 96 8.75 8.35 5.07
N SER A 97 8.76 8.60 3.77
CA SER A 97 7.88 9.58 3.13
C SER A 97 6.71 8.86 2.50
N TYR A 98 5.50 9.31 2.83
CA TYR A 98 4.27 8.83 2.22
C TYR A 98 3.80 9.80 1.15
N ARG A 99 3.10 9.30 0.14
CA ARG A 99 2.45 10.13 -0.86
C ARG A 99 1.45 11.05 -0.15
N GLU A 100 1.51 12.35 -0.42
CA GLU A 100 0.43 13.24 0.00
C GLU A 100 -0.86 12.71 -0.65
N GLU A 101 -1.85 12.30 0.14
CA GLU A 101 -3.21 12.07 -0.38
C GLU A 101 -3.62 13.40 -1.02
N ASP A 102 -3.57 13.49 -2.36
CA ASP A 102 -4.12 14.66 -3.02
C ASP A 102 -5.63 14.62 -2.76
N VAL A 103 -6.06 15.45 -1.81
CA VAL A 103 -7.45 15.59 -1.42
C VAL A 103 -8.30 15.88 -2.66
N ALA A 104 -7.71 16.50 -3.70
CA ALA A 104 -8.34 16.73 -5.00
C ALA A 104 -8.68 15.43 -5.75
N ASP A 105 -7.86 14.38 -5.68
CA ASP A 105 -8.14 13.09 -6.32
C ASP A 105 -9.30 12.37 -5.61
N LYS A 106 -9.37 12.49 -4.29
CA LYS A 106 -10.52 11.97 -3.50
C LYS A 106 -11.80 12.74 -3.81
N PHE A 107 -11.73 14.06 -3.93
CA PHE A 107 -12.87 14.89 -4.31
C PHE A 107 -13.34 14.62 -5.74
N THR A 108 -12.42 14.42 -6.68
CA THR A 108 -12.75 14.13 -8.09
C THR A 108 -13.45 12.78 -8.22
N ARG A 109 -12.91 11.71 -7.61
CA ARG A 109 -13.56 10.40 -7.59
C ARG A 109 -14.93 10.40 -6.92
N MET A 110 -15.08 11.15 -5.82
CA MET A 110 -16.37 11.30 -5.13
C MET A 110 -17.42 12.03 -5.98
N TRP A 111 -17.02 13.02 -6.78
CA TRP A 111 -17.94 13.80 -7.62
C TRP A 111 -18.34 13.06 -8.91
N GLU A 112 -17.44 12.27 -9.49
CA GLU A 112 -17.71 11.49 -10.71
C GLU A 112 -18.70 10.33 -10.47
N GLY A 113 -18.73 9.75 -9.27
CA GLY A 113 -19.71 8.72 -8.88
C GLY A 113 -21.14 9.22 -8.62
N MET A 114 -21.36 10.53 -8.63
CA MET A 114 -22.69 11.15 -8.42
C MET A 114 -23.42 11.54 -9.71
N ARG A 115 -22.90 11.17 -10.89
CA ARG A 115 -23.47 11.53 -12.20
C ARG A 115 -24.18 10.37 -12.89
#